data_AF-A0AAD7R6U0-F1
#
_entry.id   AF-A0AAD7R6U0-F1
#
_cell.length_a   1.000
_cell.length_b   1.000
_cell.length_c   1.000
_cell.angle_alpha   90.00
_cell.angle_beta   90.00
_cell.angle_gamma   90.00
#
_symmetry.space_group_name_H-M   'P 1'
#
loop_
_entity.id
_entity.type
_entity.pdbx_description
1 polymer ?
#
loop_
_entity_poly.entity_id
_entity_poly.type
_entity_poly.pdbx_seq_one_letter_code
_entity_poly.pdbx_strand_id
1 'polypeptide(L)'
;MVASVPTTNIAAAPTATPASIIIYALHFLSRDNFIPGLLNPLSQAFQNKARQTKQQLEPIYSAGYDSFIRVNVTRFRNGSTITFASLIFNSTASPPTFIEIITTLLFAVQTGQVSGLNIEPSSITVNGTVIITSGASSHTSIFTATCLVVISQLLSYVC
;
A
#
# COMPACT_ATOMS: atom_id res chain seq x y z
N MET A 1 49.03 -11.73 49.08
CA MET A 1 47.62 -11.65 48.69
C MET A 1 47.60 -11.47 47.18
N VAL A 2 47.22 -12.50 46.42
CA VAL A 2 47.15 -12.44 44.94
C VAL A 2 45.74 -12.01 44.55
N ALA A 3 45.61 -10.89 43.84
CA ALA A 3 44.34 -10.40 43.33
C ALA A 3 43.95 -11.19 42.07
N SER A 4 42.74 -11.76 42.06
CA SER A 4 42.15 -12.43 40.90
C SER A 4 41.51 -11.39 39.98
N VAL A 5 41.91 -11.35 38.71
CA VAL A 5 41.29 -10.50 37.68
C VAL A 5 40.07 -11.23 37.11
N PRO A 6 38.89 -10.60 37.01
CA PRO A 6 37.73 -11.22 36.39
C PRO A 6 37.88 -11.27 34.86
N THR A 7 37.75 -12.46 34.28
CA THR A 7 37.73 -12.65 32.82
C THR A 7 36.32 -12.42 32.29
N THR A 8 36.11 -11.31 31.57
CA THR A 8 34.84 -11.04 30.89
C THR A 8 34.76 -11.91 29.63
N ASN A 9 33.88 -12.92 29.64
CA ASN A 9 33.60 -13.74 28.47
C ASN A 9 32.76 -12.94 27.48
N ILE A 10 33.39 -12.42 26.42
CA ILE A 10 32.67 -11.75 25.32
C ILE A 10 32.00 -12.85 24.49
N ALA A 11 30.70 -13.01 24.65
CA ALA A 11 29.89 -13.83 23.75
C ALA A 11 29.99 -13.25 22.34
N ALA A 12 30.46 -14.04 21.38
CA ALA A 12 30.49 -13.66 19.98
C ALA A 12 29.07 -13.33 19.51
N ALA A 13 28.87 -12.13 18.96
CA ALA A 13 27.61 -11.74 18.34
C ALA A 13 27.29 -12.72 17.19
N PRO A 14 26.06 -13.23 17.07
CA PRO A 14 25.70 -14.09 15.95
C PRO A 14 25.90 -13.31 14.64
N THR A 15 26.73 -13.86 13.77
CA THR A 15 26.92 -13.35 12.41
C THR A 15 25.61 -13.54 11.65
N ALA A 16 24.86 -12.47 11.44
CA ALA A 16 23.64 -12.51 10.63
C ALA A 16 24.00 -12.86 9.18
N THR A 17 23.55 -14.00 8.69
CA THR A 17 23.62 -14.39 7.28
C THR A 17 22.94 -13.30 6.44
N PRO A 18 23.51 -12.86 5.30
CA PRO A 18 22.83 -11.91 4.41
C PRO A 18 21.50 -12.52 3.96
N ALA A 19 20.39 -11.87 4.31
CA ALA A 19 19.07 -12.29 3.87
C ALA A 19 18.94 -12.09 2.36
N SER A 20 18.66 -13.15 1.62
CA SER A 20 18.33 -13.07 0.20
C SER A 20 17.01 -12.32 0.01
N ILE A 21 16.98 -11.34 -0.90
CA ILE A 21 15.80 -10.49 -1.14
C ILE A 21 15.35 -10.54 -2.60
N ILE A 22 14.06 -10.30 -2.80
CA ILE A 22 13.44 -10.00 -4.09
C ILE A 22 12.85 -8.59 -4.05
N ILE A 23 12.93 -7.87 -5.18
CA ILE A 23 12.51 -6.48 -5.30
C ILE A 23 11.48 -6.36 -6.42
N TYR A 24 10.34 -5.75 -6.11
CA TYR A 24 9.30 -5.39 -7.07
C TYR A 24 9.26 -3.88 -7.26
N ALA A 25 9.35 -3.42 -8.52
CA ALA A 25 9.20 -2.01 -8.88
C ALA A 25 7.71 -1.67 -8.98
N LEU A 26 7.19 -0.97 -7.97
CA LEU A 26 5.80 -0.51 -7.90
C LEU A 26 5.72 0.94 -8.38
N HIS A 27 4.88 1.21 -9.38
CA HIS A 27 4.52 2.57 -9.76
C HIS A 27 3.00 2.79 -9.68
N PHE A 28 2.59 3.99 -9.30
CA PHE A 28 1.20 4.43 -9.36
C PHE A 28 1.10 5.95 -9.48
N LEU A 29 0.01 6.41 -10.07
CA LEU A 29 -0.39 7.81 -10.18
C LEU A 29 -1.26 8.18 -8.97
N SER A 30 -0.91 9.27 -8.28
CA SER A 30 -1.82 9.91 -7.32
C SER A 30 -2.62 11.00 -8.03
N ARG A 31 -3.90 11.20 -7.73
CA ARG A 31 -4.70 12.31 -8.29
C ARG A 31 -4.35 13.69 -7.70
N ASP A 32 -3.35 13.74 -6.82
CA ASP A 32 -2.87 14.98 -6.21
C ASP A 32 -2.10 15.85 -7.21
N ASN A 33 -2.18 17.17 -7.03
CA ASN A 33 -1.39 18.11 -7.82
C ASN A 33 0.11 17.92 -7.55
N PHE A 34 0.89 17.89 -8.62
CA PHE A 34 2.34 17.81 -8.52
C PHE A 34 2.93 19.12 -7.99
N ILE A 35 3.85 19.03 -7.04
CA ILE A 35 4.62 20.19 -6.56
C ILE A 35 6.13 20.00 -6.84
N PRO A 36 6.86 21.04 -7.26
CA PRO A 36 8.27 20.91 -7.66
C PRO A 36 9.19 20.33 -6.59
N GLY A 37 8.88 20.55 -5.30
CA GLY A 37 9.65 19.99 -4.19
C GLY A 37 9.80 18.46 -4.25
N LEU A 38 8.82 17.75 -4.84
CA LEU A 38 8.85 16.30 -4.97
C LEU A 38 9.96 15.77 -5.90
N LEU A 39 10.65 16.63 -6.66
CA LEU A 39 11.81 16.23 -7.45
C LEU A 39 13.09 16.11 -6.62
N ASN A 40 13.15 16.75 -5.45
CA ASN A 40 14.33 16.78 -4.60
C ASN A 40 14.14 15.86 -3.39
N PRO A 41 14.88 14.74 -3.29
CA PRO A 41 14.83 13.82 -2.14
C PRO A 41 15.14 14.46 -0.79
N LEU A 42 15.90 15.55 -0.79
CA LEU A 42 16.25 16.28 0.44
C LEU A 42 15.18 17.29 0.87
N SER A 43 14.15 17.53 0.06
CA SER A 43 13.09 18.46 0.42
C SER A 43 12.12 17.87 1.45
N GLN A 44 11.53 18.74 2.27
CA GLN A 44 10.48 18.36 3.20
C GLN A 44 9.25 17.75 2.48
N ALA A 45 8.91 18.28 1.30
CA ALA A 45 7.81 17.78 0.48
C ALA A 45 8.02 16.31 0.09
N PHE A 46 9.21 15.97 -0.39
CA PHE A 46 9.57 14.60 -0.74
C PHE A 46 9.51 13.68 0.48
N GLN A 47 10.19 14.07 1.57
CA GLN A 47 10.29 13.24 2.77
C GLN A 47 8.91 12.98 3.38
N ASN A 48 8.04 13.99 3.42
CA ASN A 48 6.67 13.85 3.90
C ASN A 48 5.86 12.88 3.02
N LYS A 49 5.89 13.04 1.69
CA LYS A 49 5.14 12.16 0.79
C LYS A 49 5.68 10.73 0.82
N ALA A 50 6.99 10.56 0.84
CA ALA A 50 7.63 9.25 0.97
C ALA A 50 7.24 8.55 2.28
N ARG A 51 7.26 9.28 3.40
CA ARG A 51 6.81 8.77 4.70
C ARG A 51 5.34 8.36 4.66
N GLN A 52 4.47 9.19 4.09
CA GLN A 52 3.05 8.88 3.95
C GLN A 52 2.82 7.62 3.11
N THR A 53 3.52 7.50 1.97
CA THR A 53 3.49 6.28 1.13
C THR A 53 3.87 5.05 1.93
N LYS A 54 4.98 5.10 2.68
CA LYS A 54 5.39 3.97 3.53
C LYS A 54 4.35 3.63 4.59
N GLN A 55 3.87 4.64 5.32
CA GLN A 55 2.90 4.47 6.41
C GLN A 55 1.60 3.81 5.95
N GLN A 56 1.16 4.05 4.70
CA GLN A 56 -0.05 3.43 4.18
C GLN A 56 0.20 2.08 3.49
N LEU A 57 1.34 1.87 2.83
CA LEU A 57 1.61 0.63 2.10
C LEU A 57 2.18 -0.49 2.99
N GLU A 58 3.03 -0.17 3.98
CA GLU A 58 3.66 -1.21 4.81
C GLU A 58 2.65 -2.07 5.59
N PRO A 59 1.58 -1.52 6.21
CA PRO A 59 0.56 -2.33 6.87
C PRO A 59 -0.19 -3.27 5.91
N ILE A 60 -0.41 -2.84 4.66
CA ILE A 60 -1.11 -3.64 3.65
C ILE A 60 -0.29 -4.87 3.28
N TYR A 61 0.99 -4.67 2.95
CA TYR A 61 1.84 -5.77 2.51
C TYR A 61 2.34 -6.67 3.65
N SER A 62 2.56 -6.12 4.84
CA SER A 62 2.92 -6.92 6.02
C SER A 62 1.77 -7.80 6.50
N ALA A 63 0.50 -7.36 6.37
CA ALA A 63 -0.65 -8.18 6.72
C ALA A 63 -0.91 -9.32 5.73
N GLY A 64 -0.57 -9.13 4.45
CA GLY A 64 -0.78 -10.12 3.40
C GLY A 64 0.37 -11.10 3.21
N TYR A 65 1.60 -10.72 3.58
CA TYR A 65 2.80 -11.48 3.23
C TYR A 65 3.85 -11.47 4.36
N ASP A 66 4.07 -12.63 4.97
CA ASP A 66 5.15 -12.82 5.97
C ASP A 66 6.55 -12.56 5.40
N SER A 67 6.70 -12.70 4.08
CA SER A 67 7.93 -12.41 3.37
C SER A 67 8.19 -10.90 3.21
N PHE A 68 7.23 -10.02 3.51
CA PHE A 68 7.41 -8.57 3.33
C PHE A 68 8.44 -7.99 4.30
N ILE A 69 9.35 -7.16 3.78
CA ILE A 69 10.38 -6.48 4.57
C ILE A 69 10.05 -4.99 4.73
N ARG A 70 9.87 -4.26 3.62
CA ARG A 70 9.62 -2.80 3.64
C ARG A 70 9.23 -2.24 2.28
N VAL A 71 8.75 -0.99 2.31
CA VAL A 71 8.63 -0.12 1.12
C VAL A 71 9.79 0.87 1.07
N ASN A 72 10.37 1.05 -0.12
CA ASN A 72 11.36 2.10 -0.39
C ASN A 72 10.91 3.01 -1.54
N VAL A 73 10.53 4.25 -1.23
CA VAL A 73 10.15 5.24 -2.25
C VAL A 73 11.41 5.80 -2.90
N THR A 74 11.54 5.64 -4.22
CA THR A 74 12.77 5.99 -4.95
C THR A 74 12.70 7.38 -5.58
N ARG A 75 11.55 7.77 -6.14
CA ARG A 75 11.36 9.09 -6.76
C ARG A 75 9.89 9.42 -7.00
N PHE A 76 9.62 10.69 -7.25
CA PHE A 76 8.37 11.16 -7.83
C PHE A 76 8.59 11.74 -9.24
N ARG A 77 7.53 11.81 -10.05
CA ARG A 77 7.54 12.49 -11.37
C ARG A 77 6.28 13.32 -11.57
N ASN A 78 6.39 14.28 -12.49
CA ASN A 78 5.29 15.11 -12.97
C ASN A 78 4.35 14.32 -13.90
N GLY A 79 3.11 14.78 -14.04
CA GLY A 79 1.91 13.96 -14.31
C GLY A 79 1.35 13.55 -12.96
N SER A 80 0.07 13.80 -12.66
CA SER A 80 -0.58 13.68 -11.34
C SER A 80 0.21 12.78 -10.38
N THR A 81 0.91 13.39 -9.43
CA THR A 81 2.14 12.87 -8.80
C THR A 81 2.41 11.34 -8.94
N ILE A 82 3.23 10.95 -9.92
CA ILE A 82 3.61 9.53 -10.10
C ILE A 82 4.63 9.17 -9.02
N THR A 83 4.33 8.12 -8.26
CA THR A 83 5.21 7.56 -7.22
C THR A 83 5.93 6.34 -7.75
N PHE A 84 7.25 6.32 -7.62
CA PHE A 84 8.09 5.15 -7.88
C PHE A 84 8.55 4.59 -6.55
N ALA A 85 8.27 3.31 -6.30
CA ALA A 85 8.67 2.63 -5.09
C ALA A 85 9.19 1.22 -5.39
N SER A 86 9.97 0.70 -4.47
CA SER A 86 10.42 -0.68 -4.43
C SER A 86 9.78 -1.37 -3.25
N LEU A 87 9.08 -2.47 -3.49
CA LEU A 87 8.65 -3.39 -2.44
C LEU A 87 9.73 -4.46 -2.29
N ILE A 88 10.23 -4.62 -1.07
CA ILE A 88 11.29 -5.58 -0.77
C ILE A 88 10.70 -6.72 0.04
N PHE A 89 10.92 -7.93 -0.43
CA PHE A 89 10.50 -9.16 0.23
C PHE A 89 11.72 -10.06 0.48
N ASN A 90 11.68 -10.86 1.52
CA ASN A 90 12.59 -11.95 1.76
C ASN A 90 12.34 -13.05 0.72
N SER A 91 13.34 -13.42 -0.07
CA SER A 91 13.16 -14.42 -1.12
C SER A 91 13.13 -15.86 -0.60
N THR A 92 13.52 -16.09 0.66
CA THR A 92 13.49 -17.43 1.27
C THR A 92 12.14 -17.76 1.92
N ALA A 93 11.31 -16.75 2.17
CA ALA A 93 9.93 -16.90 2.59
C ALA A 93 9.03 -16.66 1.37
N SER A 94 8.15 -17.60 1.03
CA SER A 94 7.30 -17.60 -0.18
C SER A 94 6.90 -16.18 -0.62
N PRO A 95 7.58 -15.59 -1.62
CA PRO A 95 7.31 -14.23 -2.04
C PRO A 95 6.08 -14.21 -2.96
N PRO A 96 5.26 -13.16 -2.94
CA PRO A 96 4.12 -13.06 -3.83
C PRO A 96 4.55 -12.89 -5.28
N THR A 97 3.67 -13.26 -6.20
CA THR A 97 3.76 -12.91 -7.61
C THR A 97 3.43 -11.43 -7.85
N PHE A 98 3.84 -10.87 -8.99
CA PHE A 98 3.49 -9.49 -9.34
C PHE A 98 1.97 -9.27 -9.44
N ILE A 99 1.20 -10.29 -9.84
CA ILE A 99 -0.26 -10.22 -9.91
C ILE A 99 -0.85 -10.03 -8.52
N GLU A 100 -0.40 -10.83 -7.55
CA GLU A 100 -0.87 -10.75 -6.16
C GLU A 100 -0.55 -9.39 -5.51
N ILE A 101 0.62 -8.82 -5.83
CA ILE A 101 0.98 -7.47 -5.36
C ILE A 101 0.03 -6.41 -5.93
N ILE A 102 -0.30 -6.48 -7.22
CA ILE A 102 -1.21 -5.54 -7.87
C ILE A 102 -2.63 -5.69 -7.29
N THR A 103 -3.15 -6.92 -7.17
CA THR A 103 -4.50 -7.17 -6.65
C THR A 103 -4.64 -6.72 -5.20
N THR A 104 -3.62 -6.95 -4.38
CA THR A 104 -3.58 -6.50 -2.98
C THR A 104 -3.68 -4.99 -2.88
N LEU A 105 -2.89 -4.24 -3.66
CA LEU A 105 -2.97 -2.78 -3.64
C LEU A 105 -4.30 -2.28 -4.20
N LEU A 106 -4.78 -2.89 -5.29
CA LEU A 106 -6.06 -2.52 -5.88
C LEU A 106 -7.22 -2.67 -4.88
N PHE A 107 -7.25 -3.79 -4.14
CA PHE A 107 -8.24 -4.01 -3.09
C PHE A 107 -8.12 -2.96 -1.97
N ALA A 108 -6.90 -2.65 -1.51
CA ALA A 108 -6.67 -1.62 -0.49
C ALA A 108 -7.11 -0.21 -0.96
N VAL A 109 -6.97 0.09 -2.25
CA VAL A 109 -7.46 1.33 -2.86
C VAL A 109 -8.99 1.35 -2.90
N GLN A 110 -9.62 0.27 -3.35
CA GLN A 110 -11.08 0.16 -3.47
C GLN A 110 -11.80 0.20 -2.11
N THR A 111 -11.18 -0.36 -1.07
CA THR A 111 -11.69 -0.37 0.30
C THR A 111 -11.30 0.87 1.11
N GLY A 112 -10.52 1.79 0.53
CA GLY A 112 -10.13 3.05 1.14
C GLY A 112 -9.04 2.97 2.21
N GLN A 113 -8.40 1.81 2.40
CA GLN A 113 -7.32 1.61 3.38
C GLN A 113 -6.09 2.47 3.10
N VAL A 114 -5.87 2.84 1.83
CA VAL A 114 -4.78 3.73 1.38
C VAL A 114 -5.28 5.04 0.79
N SER A 115 -6.43 5.52 1.27
CA SER A 115 -7.11 6.74 0.76
C SER A 115 -6.23 8.00 0.80
N GLY A 116 -5.28 8.08 1.74
CA GLY A 116 -4.36 9.23 1.82
C GLY A 116 -3.34 9.30 0.69
N LEU A 117 -3.17 8.24 -0.11
CA LEU A 117 -2.31 8.25 -1.30
C LEU A 117 -3.06 8.66 -2.58
N ASN A 118 -4.40 8.77 -2.50
CA ASN A 118 -5.27 9.22 -3.59
C ASN A 118 -4.97 8.54 -4.94
N ILE A 119 -4.76 7.23 -4.91
CA ILE A 119 -4.26 6.45 -6.05
C ILE A 119 -5.33 6.35 -7.15
N GLU A 120 -4.93 6.57 -8.40
CA GLU A 120 -5.72 6.20 -9.58
C GLU A 120 -5.60 4.68 -9.80
N PRO A 121 -6.66 3.88 -9.57
CA PRO A 121 -6.55 2.42 -9.53
C PRO A 121 -5.97 1.80 -10.82
N SER A 122 -6.32 2.38 -11.97
CA SER A 122 -5.87 1.92 -13.30
C SER A 122 -4.39 2.19 -13.59
N SER A 123 -3.73 2.99 -12.76
CA SER A 123 -2.32 3.38 -12.93
C SER A 123 -1.32 2.46 -12.23
N ILE A 124 -1.82 1.53 -11.40
CA ILE A 124 -0.96 0.64 -10.60
C ILE A 124 -0.23 -0.31 -11.54
N THR A 125 1.10 -0.29 -11.45
CA THR A 125 1.96 -1.22 -12.19
C THR A 125 3.02 -1.83 -11.29
N VAL A 126 3.32 -3.10 -11.51
CA VAL A 126 4.42 -3.80 -10.83
C VAL A 126 5.33 -4.42 -11.89
N ASN A 127 6.61 -4.06 -11.87
CA ASN A 127 7.59 -4.43 -12.90
C ASN A 127 7.13 -4.09 -14.33
N GLY A 128 6.34 -3.02 -14.48
CA GLY A 128 5.77 -2.59 -15.76
C GLY A 128 4.51 -3.34 -16.20
N THR A 129 4.04 -4.32 -15.42
CA THR A 129 2.78 -5.02 -15.69
C THR A 129 1.59 -4.31 -15.05
N VAL A 130 0.45 -4.27 -15.75
CA VAL A 130 -0.84 -3.74 -15.29
C VAL A 130 -1.90 -4.84 -15.34
N ILE A 131 -2.87 -4.81 -14.42
CA ILE A 131 -4.07 -5.64 -14.50
C ILE A 131 -5.22 -4.76 -15.00
N ILE A 132 -5.80 -5.13 -16.14
CA ILE A 132 -6.98 -4.46 -16.68
C ILE A 132 -8.21 -5.12 -16.07
N THR A 133 -8.65 -4.67 -14.90
CA THR A 133 -9.94 -5.09 -14.36
C THR A 133 -11.03 -4.28 -15.04
N SER A 134 -11.86 -4.92 -15.86
CA SER A 134 -13.10 -4.33 -16.39
C SER A 134 -14.04 -4.00 -15.21
N GLY A 135 -13.98 -2.78 -14.70
CA GLY A 135 -14.79 -2.36 -13.56
C GLY A 135 -16.25 -2.18 -13.98
N ALA A 136 -17.12 -3.12 -13.61
CA ALA A 136 -18.54 -2.80 -13.46
C ALA A 136 -18.69 -1.94 -12.20
N SER A 137 -18.89 -0.63 -12.38
CA SER A 137 -19.24 0.28 -11.31
C SER A 137 -20.67 -0.02 -10.85
N SER A 138 -20.85 -0.89 -9.86
CA SER A 138 -22.16 -1.04 -9.20
C SER A 138 -22.31 0.05 -8.16
N HIS A 139 -22.69 1.25 -8.62
CA HIS A 139 -23.27 2.28 -7.78
C HIS A 139 -24.67 1.79 -7.37
N THR A 140 -24.79 1.04 -6.28
CA THR A 140 -26.11 0.66 -5.74
C THR A 140 -26.72 1.89 -5.07
N SER A 141 -27.49 2.64 -5.87
CA SER A 141 -28.30 3.76 -5.41
C SER A 141 -29.29 3.30 -4.34
N ILE A 142 -29.08 3.74 -3.10
CA ILE A 142 -29.94 3.48 -1.95
C ILE A 142 -31.12 4.46 -1.97
N PHE A 143 -31.94 4.44 -3.02
CA PHE A 143 -33.15 5.25 -3.09
C PHE A 143 -34.27 4.40 -3.67
N THR A 144 -35.08 3.82 -2.78
CA THR A 144 -36.55 3.60 -2.91
C THR A 144 -37.06 2.62 -1.84
N ALA A 145 -36.68 2.78 -0.58
CA ALA A 145 -37.33 2.08 0.54
C ALA A 145 -38.60 2.80 1.05
N THR A 146 -39.21 3.67 0.24
CA THR A 146 -40.35 4.51 0.65
C THR A 146 -41.68 4.14 -0.03
N CYS A 147 -41.72 3.20 -0.98
CA CYS A 147 -42.95 2.93 -1.74
C CYS A 147 -43.94 1.98 -1.03
N LEU A 148 -43.49 1.21 -0.03
CA LEU A 148 -44.35 0.18 0.61
C LEU A 148 -45.23 0.73 1.74
N VAL A 149 -44.91 1.88 2.34
CA VAL A 149 -45.69 2.42 3.48
C VAL A 149 -46.97 3.13 3.01
N VAL A 150 -46.98 3.70 1.81
CA VAL A 150 -48.12 4.54 1.35
C VAL A 150 -49.31 3.70 0.89
N ILE A 151 -49.09 2.49 0.38
CA ILE A 151 -50.15 1.60 -0.13
C ILE A 151 -51.02 1.06 1.02
N SER A 152 -50.44 0.83 2.21
CA SER A 152 -51.18 0.38 3.39
C SER A 152 -52.12 1.44 3.97
N GLN A 153 -51.90 2.73 3.67
CA GLN A 153 -52.73 3.83 4.19
C GLN A 153 -53.94 4.15 3.29
N LEU A 154 -53.89 3.85 1.98
CA LEU A 154 -55.06 4.02 1.09
C LEU A 154 -56.09 2.89 1.22
N LEU A 155 -55.71 1.67 1.60
CA LEU A 155 -56.65 0.57 1.81
C LEU A 155 -57.52 0.74 3.07
N SER A 156 -57.09 1.59 4.01
CA SER A 156 -57.87 1.92 5.21
C SER A 156 -58.93 3.01 4.96
N TYR A 157 -58.92 3.64 3.78
CA TYR A 157 -59.86 4.71 3.41
C TYR A 157 -60.98 4.23 2.47
N VAL A 158 -60.88 3.00 1.96
CA VAL A 158 -61.91 2.37 1.11
C VAL A 158 -62.21 0.97 1.66
N CYS A 159 -62.82 0.92 2.84
CA CYS A 159 -63.67 -0.15 3.37
C CYS A 159 -64.21 0.28 4.74
#